data_AF-A0A1F8GGN5-F1
#
_entry.id   AF-A0A1F8GGN5-F1
#
_cell.length_a   1.000
_cell.length_b   1.000
_cell.length_c   1.000
_cell.angle_alpha   90.00
_cell.angle_beta   90.00
_cell.angle_gamma   90.00
#
_symmetry.space_group_name_H-M   'P 1'
#
loop_
_entity.id
_entity.type
_entity.pdbx_description
1 polymer ?
#
loop_
_entity_poly.entity_id
_entity_poly.type
_entity_poly.pdbx_seq_one_letter_code
_entity_poly.pdbx_strand_id
1 'polypeptide(L)'
;MALLKISPDQEKVEKTAARMKEIIETTWLRDPHLNDDTALEFRQLKEGLENMGLTVTWNTNIVFDKNIPLGMRLQAEVEVWTPRNTTIH
;
A
#
# COMPACT_ATOMS: atom_id res chain seq x y z
N MET A 1 23.30 -20.97 15.21
CA MET A 1 22.65 -19.64 15.24
C MET A 1 21.31 -19.78 14.56
N ALA A 2 20.23 -19.75 15.33
CA ALA A 2 18.89 -19.93 14.80
C ALA A 2 18.47 -18.65 14.06
N LEU A 3 18.17 -18.77 12.77
CA LEU A 3 17.36 -17.81 12.04
C LEU A 3 16.01 -17.78 12.75
N LEU A 4 15.87 -16.89 13.75
CA LEU A 4 14.60 -16.55 14.34
C LEU A 4 13.68 -16.21 13.18
N LYS A 5 12.55 -16.92 13.12
CA LYS A 5 11.44 -16.67 12.22
C LYS A 5 10.94 -15.25 12.52
N ILE A 6 11.60 -14.23 11.99
CA ILE A 6 11.11 -12.86 11.94
C ILE A 6 10.06 -12.86 10.84
N SER A 7 8.97 -13.60 11.06
CA SER A 7 7.78 -13.40 10.27
C SER A 7 7.28 -12.01 10.64
N PRO A 8 7.16 -11.08 9.68
CA PRO A 8 6.63 -9.76 9.98
C PRO A 8 5.24 -9.90 10.62
N ASP A 9 4.97 -9.02 11.58
CA ASP A 9 3.71 -8.99 12.30
C ASP A 9 2.56 -8.78 11.31
N GLN A 10 1.78 -9.83 11.08
CA GLN A 10 0.73 -9.86 10.07
C GLN A 10 -0.31 -8.76 10.31
N GLU A 11 -0.68 -8.49 11.57
CA GLU A 11 -1.65 -7.46 11.91
C GLU A 11 -1.12 -6.07 11.55
N LYS A 12 0.18 -5.84 11.78
CA LYS A 12 0.83 -4.59 11.43
C LYS A 12 0.92 -4.40 9.92
N VAL A 13 1.20 -5.46 9.17
CA VAL A 13 1.26 -5.43 7.70
C VAL A 13 -0.11 -5.13 7.12
N GLU A 14 -1.16 -5.81 7.57
CA GLU A 14 -2.53 -5.59 7.11
C GLU A 14 -3.02 -4.17 7.41
N LYS A 15 -2.76 -3.65 8.62
CA LYS A 15 -3.09 -2.26 8.97
C LYS A 15 -2.36 -1.25 8.10
N THR A 16 -1.07 -1.50 7.82
CA THR A 16 -0.25 -0.61 6.99
C THR A 16 -0.75 -0.61 5.54
N ALA A 17 -1.04 -1.79 4.99
CA ALA A 17 -1.60 -1.94 3.64
C ALA A 17 -3.00 -1.30 3.51
N ALA A 18 -3.86 -1.47 4.52
CA ALA A 18 -5.18 -0.83 4.55
C ALA A 18 -5.08 0.70 4.58
N ARG A 19 -4.13 1.25 5.35
CA ARG A 19 -3.88 2.70 5.38
C ARG A 19 -3.34 3.21 4.04
N MET A 20 -2.42 2.49 3.41
CA MET A 20 -1.92 2.81 2.08
C MET A 20 -3.04 2.82 1.03
N LYS A 21 -3.95 1.85 1.09
CA LYS A 21 -5.14 1.78 0.24
C LYS A 21 -6.03 3.01 0.43
N GLU A 22 -6.33 3.37 1.68
CA GLU A 22 -7.16 4.53 2.00
C GLU A 22 -6.56 5.83 1.45
N ILE A 23 -5.25 6.04 1.61
CA ILE A 23 -4.56 7.22 1.06
C ILE A 23 -4.75 7.31 -0.45
N ILE A 24 -4.61 6.19 -1.17
CA ILE A 24 -4.78 6.19 -2.62
C ILE A 24 -6.23 6.51 -3.00
N GLU A 25 -7.20 5.83 -2.39
CA GLU A 25 -8.64 5.96 -2.74
C GLU A 25 -9.22 7.33 -2.39
N THR A 26 -8.71 7.96 -1.32
CA THR A 26 -9.25 9.23 -0.81
C THR A 26 -8.53 10.46 -1.36
N THR A 27 -7.23 10.36 -1.64
CA THR A 27 -6.39 11.55 -1.88
C THR A 27 -5.97 11.71 -3.34
N TRP A 28 -5.61 10.62 -4.04
CA TRP A 28 -5.00 10.73 -5.38
C TRP A 28 -5.94 11.27 -6.47
N LEU A 29 -7.26 11.11 -6.30
CA LEU A 29 -8.27 11.61 -7.23
C LEU A 29 -8.82 13.00 -6.87
N ARG A 30 -8.61 13.47 -5.64
CA ARG A 30 -9.28 14.68 -5.12
C ARG A 30 -8.53 15.96 -5.44
N ASP A 31 -7.23 16.03 -5.16
CA ASP A 31 -6.43 17.25 -5.39
C ASP A 31 -4.91 16.95 -5.37
N PRO A 32 -4.15 17.18 -6.46
CA PRO A 32 -2.72 16.92 -6.49
C PRO A 32 -1.88 17.80 -5.55
N HIS A 33 -2.36 18.98 -5.13
CA HIS A 33 -1.61 19.91 -4.28
C HIS A 33 -1.80 19.66 -2.78
N LEU A 34 -2.91 19.02 -2.37
CA LEU A 34 -3.14 18.59 -0.98
C LEU A 34 -2.51 17.22 -0.67
N ASN A 35 -1.76 16.65 -1.62
CA ASN A 35 -1.25 15.28 -1.57
C ASN A 35 0.19 15.15 -1.06
N ASP A 36 0.93 16.23 -0.80
CA ASP A 36 2.35 16.11 -0.43
C ASP A 36 2.54 15.40 0.93
N ASP A 37 1.73 15.76 1.94
CA ASP A 37 1.78 15.11 3.26
C ASP A 37 1.35 13.64 3.21
N THR A 38 0.30 13.32 2.44
CA THR A 38 -0.18 11.95 2.28
C THR A 38 0.72 11.11 1.37
N ALA A 39 1.41 11.73 0.40
CA ALA A 39 2.45 11.08 -0.39
C ALA A 39 3.69 10.77 0.47
N LEU A 40 4.03 11.66 1.40
CA LEU A 40 5.07 11.40 2.39
C LEU A 40 4.69 10.26 3.34
N GLU A 41 3.46 10.28 3.88
CA GLU A 41 2.91 9.19 4.71
C GLU A 41 2.96 7.86 3.93
N PHE A 42 2.47 7.85 2.69
CA PHE A 42 2.50 6.66 1.83
C PHE A 42 3.92 6.13 1.61
N ARG A 43 4.90 7.00 1.35
CA ARG A 43 6.30 6.62 1.18
C ARG A 43 6.86 6.01 2.47
N GLN A 44 6.59 6.61 3.63
CA GLN A 44 7.03 6.09 4.92
C GLN A 44 6.42 4.71 5.24
N LEU A 45 5.13 4.51 4.94
CA LEU A 45 4.47 3.22 5.11
C LEU A 45 5.07 2.14 4.20
N LYS A 46 5.33 2.50 2.94
CA LYS A 46 5.98 1.62 1.97
C LYS A 46 7.39 1.23 2.44
N GLU A 47 8.23 2.21 2.78
CA GLU A 47 9.58 1.96 3.30
C GLU A 47 9.54 1.13 4.59
N GLY A 48 8.55 1.36 5.46
CA GLY A 48 8.33 0.57 6.66
C GLY A 48 8.12 -0.92 6.37
N LEU A 49 7.33 -1.25 5.35
CA LEU A 49 7.10 -2.63 4.90
C LEU A 49 8.34 -3.20 4.18
N GLU A 50 8.99 -2.41 3.33
CA GLU A 50 10.21 -2.82 2.62
C GLU A 50 11.38 -3.11 3.57
N ASN A 51 11.52 -2.32 4.64
CA ASN A 51 12.49 -2.56 5.71
C ASN A 51 12.21 -3.84 6.52
N MET A 52 10.98 -4.35 6.48
CA MET A 52 10.63 -5.66 7.05
C MET A 52 10.95 -6.82 6.09
N GLY A 53 11.55 -6.53 4.93
CA GLY A 53 11.82 -7.52 3.89
C GLY A 53 10.58 -7.92 3.09
N LEU A 54 9.52 -7.11 3.13
CA LEU A 54 8.32 -7.30 2.31
C LEU A 54 8.43 -6.49 1.04
N THR A 55 7.83 -6.96 -0.04
CA THR A 55 7.69 -6.16 -1.25
C THR A 55 6.23 -5.73 -1.35
N VAL A 56 6.04 -4.45 -1.62
CA VAL A 56 4.72 -3.83 -1.73
C VAL A 56 4.51 -3.34 -3.15
N THR A 57 3.41 -3.76 -3.76
CA THR A 57 2.90 -3.18 -4.99
C THR A 57 1.49 -2.68 -4.77
N TRP A 58 1.07 -1.80 -5.66
CA TRP A 58 -0.30 -1.34 -5.67
C TRP A 58 -0.76 -1.17 -7.11
N ASN A 59 -2.01 -1.55 -7.34
CA ASN A 59 -2.71 -1.31 -8.58
C ASN A 59 -3.85 -0.32 -8.29
N THR A 60 -4.05 0.62 -9.21
CA THR A 60 -5.12 1.62 -9.10
C THR A 60 -6.03 1.51 -10.30
N ASN A 61 -7.32 1.26 -10.05
CA ASN A 61 -8.35 1.22 -11.08
C ASN A 61 -9.33 2.37 -10.86
N ILE A 62 -9.71 3.05 -11.94
CA ILE A 62 -10.78 4.05 -11.88
C ILE A 62 -12.10 3.31 -12.11
N VAL A 63 -12.99 3.39 -11.13
CA VAL A 63 -14.30 2.74 -11.16
C VAL A 63 -15.38 3.81 -11.27
N PHE A 64 -16.31 3.59 -12.20
CA PHE A 64 -17.45 4.48 -12.36
C PHE A 64 -18.63 4.00 -11.52
N ASP A 65 -19.03 4.78 -10.52
CA ASP A 65 -20.14 4.47 -9.64
C ASP A 65 -21.26 5.49 -9.87
N LYS A 66 -22.38 4.99 -10.39
CA LYS A 66 -23.57 5.78 -10.75
C LYS A 66 -24.28 6.40 -9.53
N ASN A 67 -23.92 5.98 -8.31
CA ASN A 67 -24.52 6.47 -7.07
C ASN A 67 -23.80 7.70 -6.48
N ILE A 68 -22.75 8.22 -7.15
CA ILE A 68 -21.97 9.36 -6.65
C ILE A 68 -22.05 10.51 -7.65
N PRO A 69 -22.26 11.77 -7.20
CA PRO A 69 -22.42 12.92 -8.10
C PRO A 69 -21.23 13.22 -9.04
N LEU A 70 -20.02 12.75 -8.72
CA LEU A 70 -18.83 12.87 -9.60
C LEU A 70 -18.59 11.63 -10.49
N GLY A 71 -19.37 10.56 -10.28
CA GLY A 71 -19.35 9.34 -11.11
C GLY A 71 -18.06 8.52 -11.09
N MET A 72 -16.96 9.02 -10.53
CA MET A 72 -15.63 8.40 -10.56
C MET A 72 -15.07 8.20 -9.15
N ARG A 73 -14.59 6.99 -8.85
CA ARG A 73 -13.81 6.63 -7.67
C ARG A 73 -12.51 5.96 -8.08
N LEU A 74 -11.45 6.14 -7.30
CA LEU A 74 -10.27 5.29 -7.39
C LEU A 74 -10.54 4.09 -6.50
N GLN A 75 -10.26 2.91 -7.02
CA GLN A 75 -10.14 1.70 -6.26
C GLN A 75 -8.67 1.31 -6.24
N ALA A 76 -8.12 1.12 -5.05
CA ALA A 76 -6.74 0.71 -4.89
C ALA A 76 -6.66 -0.72 -4.35
N GLU A 77 -5.78 -1.51 -4.95
CA GLU A 77 -5.44 -2.84 -4.51
C GLU A 77 -3.97 -2.82 -4.12
N VAL A 78 -3.69 -2.94 -2.82
CA VAL A 78 -2.33 -2.97 -2.28
C VAL A 78 -1.99 -4.41 -1.98
N GLU A 79 -0.99 -4.94 -2.67
CA GLU A 79 -0.51 -6.31 -2.50
C GLU A 79 0.83 -6.27 -1.76
N VAL A 80 0.93 -7.05 -0.69
CA VAL A 80 2.16 -7.19 0.09
C VAL A 80 2.60 -8.64 0.01
N TRP A 81 3.80 -8.89 -0.49
CA TRP A 81 4.35 -10.23 -0.59
C TRP A 81 5.72 -10.34 0.06
N THR A 82 5.94 -11.45 0.72
CA THR A 82 7.27 -11.83 1.20
C THR A 82 8.03 -12.47 0.05
N PRO A 83 9.18 -11.92 -0.40
CA PRO A 83 10.00 -12.55 -1.41
C PRO A 83 10.45 -13.93 -0.91
N ARG A 84 10.02 -15.00 -1.59
CA ARG A 84 10.57 -16.34 -1.34
C ARG A 84 11.99 -16.32 -1.89
N ASN A 85 12.98 -16.45 -1.00
CA ASN A 85 14.42 -16.52 -1.30
C ASN A 85 14.71 -16.90 -2.76
N THR A 86 15.06 -15.91 -3.58
CA THR A 86 15.66 -16.17 -4.89
C THR A 86 17.10 -16.56 -4.60
N THR A 87 17.36 -17.85 -4.42
CA THR A 87 18.73 -18.39 -4.45
C THR A 87 19.23 -18.22 -5.89
N ILE A 88 19.91 -17.11 -6.18
CA ILE A 88 20.64 -16.95 -7.44
C ILE A 88 21.91 -17.80 -7.28
N HIS A 89 21.97 -18.90 -8.04
CA HIS A 89 23.14 -19.77 -8.14
C HIS A 89 24.16 -19.23 -9.15
#